data_AF-A0A922I5G4-F1
#
_entry.id   AF-A0A922I5G4-F1
#
_cell.length_a   1.000
_cell.length_b   1.000
_cell.length_c   1.000
_cell.angle_alpha   90.00
_cell.angle_beta   90.00
_cell.angle_gamma   90.00
#
_symmetry.space_group_name_H-M   'P 1'
#
loop_
_entity.id
_entity.type
_entity.pdbx_description
1 polymer ?
#
loop_
_entity_poly.entity_id
_entity_poly.type
_entity_poly.pdbx_seq_one_letter_code
_entity_poly.pdbx_strand_id
1 'polypeptide(L)'
;MSTENMDKSADLLKSKGNESFSKGNYQAAIVCYSDAIAKDPSNAVLYSNRAISYIKIEDYLHAEHDCNKAIELDPKFVKAYYRRGIARKNLGRYQSALQDFREAITLSPNNSDINKEIDITSKILDSKQPIRLKPLMIKDENLRSKMPLIDVPIHIYRYSPSSSNDDDDDDGGDDRRQLLENQIRKLILEQKPQNFVEFDRFWRELKTADLKQQYLSTIDIDSYRKIFEYPFEPVLLFDVLQTLSQLSNYSFVFEILDEAITKMPRFDLSFSFLSPKESEILKNLFTNLMKNLGDQKSSIIKLAEKFNVNL
;
A
#
# COMPACT_ATOMS: atom_id res chain seq x y z
N MET A 1 -24.47 28.68 -29.25
CA MET A 1 -23.44 27.81 -28.64
C MET A 1 -22.83 28.54 -27.46
N SER A 2 -23.17 28.18 -26.21
CA SER A 2 -22.35 28.49 -25.00
C SER A 2 -23.02 28.14 -23.66
N THR A 3 -23.56 26.93 -23.50
CA THR A 3 -23.99 26.43 -22.16
C THR A 3 -23.28 25.15 -21.71
N GLU A 4 -22.42 24.56 -22.53
CA GLU A 4 -21.75 23.27 -22.22
C GLU A 4 -20.47 23.37 -21.37
N ASN A 5 -20.00 24.58 -21.01
CA ASN A 5 -18.72 24.76 -20.31
C ASN A 5 -18.83 25.26 -18.85
N MET A 6 -20.02 25.29 -18.24
CA MET A 6 -20.19 25.82 -16.87
C MET A 6 -20.15 24.78 -15.73
N ASP A 7 -20.15 23.46 -15.99
CA ASP A 7 -20.43 22.44 -14.93
C ASP A 7 -19.20 21.60 -14.47
N LYS A 8 -17.96 22.03 -14.72
CA LYS A 8 -16.75 21.21 -14.43
C LYS A 8 -15.59 21.96 -13.74
N SER A 9 -15.86 23.04 -13.02
CA SER A 9 -14.81 23.69 -12.21
C SER A 9 -14.47 22.82 -10.98
N ALA A 10 -13.20 22.88 -10.55
CA ALA A 10 -12.73 22.14 -9.37
C ALA A 10 -13.56 22.50 -8.11
N ASP A 11 -13.95 23.77 -7.97
CA ASP A 11 -14.77 24.25 -6.85
C ASP A 11 -16.19 23.71 -6.83
N LEU A 12 -16.81 23.55 -8.01
CA LEU A 12 -18.15 22.97 -8.10
C LEU A 12 -18.11 21.49 -7.76
N LEU A 13 -17.13 20.75 -8.28
CA LEU A 13 -16.91 19.34 -7.97
C LEU A 13 -16.60 19.12 -6.48
N LYS A 14 -15.76 19.98 -5.89
CA LYS A 14 -15.53 20.03 -4.43
C LYS A 14 -16.82 20.23 -3.66
N SER A 15 -17.68 21.16 -4.10
CA SER A 15 -18.97 21.45 -3.45
C SER A 15 -19.93 20.26 -3.54
N LYS A 16 -20.03 19.61 -4.70
CA LYS A 16 -20.79 18.36 -4.89
C LYS A 16 -20.26 17.22 -4.01
N GLY A 17 -18.93 17.13 -3.85
CA GLY A 17 -18.28 16.20 -2.94
C GLY A 17 -18.62 16.47 -1.48
N ASN A 18 -18.60 17.74 -1.05
CA ASN A 18 -18.99 18.15 0.30
C ASN A 18 -20.46 17.83 0.59
N GLU A 19 -21.35 18.05 -0.38
CA GLU A 19 -22.78 17.72 -0.27
C GLU A 19 -23.00 16.20 -0.16
N SER A 20 -22.28 15.42 -0.97
CA SER A 20 -22.34 13.95 -0.89
C SER A 20 -21.82 13.46 0.46
N PHE A 21 -20.76 14.08 0.98
CA PHE A 21 -20.20 13.76 2.29
C PHE A 21 -21.18 14.08 3.43
N SER A 22 -21.85 15.24 3.41
CA SER A 22 -22.82 15.60 4.44
C SER A 22 -24.06 14.70 4.44
N LYS A 23 -24.41 14.14 3.28
CA LYS A 23 -25.46 13.12 3.12
C LYS A 23 -25.01 11.71 3.54
N GLY A 24 -23.75 11.52 3.95
CA GLY A 24 -23.18 10.22 4.31
C GLY A 24 -22.79 9.34 3.12
N ASN A 25 -22.91 9.85 1.89
CA ASN A 25 -22.55 9.14 0.65
C ASN A 25 -21.05 9.28 0.37
N TYR A 26 -20.23 8.68 1.22
CA TYR A 26 -18.77 8.84 1.19
C TYR A 26 -18.12 8.36 -0.11
N GLN A 27 -18.64 7.28 -0.73
CA GLN A 27 -18.14 6.80 -2.02
C GLN A 27 -18.38 7.81 -3.16
N ALA A 28 -19.56 8.44 -3.18
CA ALA A 28 -19.88 9.49 -4.14
C ALA A 28 -19.01 10.73 -3.90
N ALA A 29 -18.78 11.08 -2.63
CA ALA A 29 -17.86 12.17 -2.27
C ALA A 29 -16.44 11.91 -2.79
N ILE A 30 -15.92 10.68 -2.66
CA ILE A 30 -14.60 10.28 -3.19
C ILE A 30 -14.51 10.49 -4.70
N VAL A 31 -15.53 10.10 -5.46
CA VAL A 31 -15.58 10.32 -6.91
C VAL A 31 -15.52 11.82 -7.22
N CYS A 32 -16.39 12.62 -6.60
CA CYS A 32 -16.41 14.08 -6.82
C CYS A 32 -15.09 14.76 -6.45
N TYR A 33 -14.45 14.38 -5.34
CA TYR A 33 -13.13 14.93 -4.99
C TYR A 33 -12.03 14.46 -5.95
N SER A 34 -12.10 13.24 -6.46
CA SER A 34 -11.14 12.74 -7.46
C SER A 34 -11.25 13.52 -8.76
N ASP A 35 -12.48 13.78 -9.21
CA ASP A 35 -12.73 14.63 -10.37
C ASP A 35 -12.25 16.07 -10.13
N ALA A 36 -12.46 16.61 -8.92
CA ALA A 36 -11.95 17.92 -8.55
C ALA A 36 -10.40 17.98 -8.56
N ILE A 37 -9.74 16.94 -8.04
CA ILE A 37 -8.27 16.81 -8.03
C ILE A 37 -7.73 16.76 -9.46
N ALA A 38 -8.41 16.06 -10.36
CA ALA A 38 -8.02 16.03 -11.78
C ALA A 38 -8.09 17.42 -12.45
N LYS A 39 -8.83 18.37 -11.87
CA LYS A 39 -8.91 19.77 -12.33
C LYS A 39 -7.96 20.71 -11.59
N ASP A 40 -7.72 20.47 -10.32
CA ASP A 40 -6.83 21.28 -9.47
C ASP A 40 -5.96 20.37 -8.57
N PRO A 41 -4.90 19.78 -9.13
CA PRO A 41 -4.05 18.82 -8.42
C PRO A 41 -3.14 19.49 -7.38
N SER A 42 -3.05 20.83 -7.36
CA SER A 42 -2.29 21.60 -6.38
C SER A 42 -3.05 21.87 -5.09
N ASN A 43 -4.32 21.46 -4.99
CA ASN A 43 -5.19 21.86 -3.89
C ASN A 43 -5.19 20.86 -2.74
N ALA A 44 -4.41 21.17 -1.69
CA ALA A 44 -4.30 20.36 -0.48
C ALA A 44 -5.66 20.03 0.16
N VAL A 45 -6.65 20.94 0.06
CA VAL A 45 -7.99 20.75 0.64
C VAL A 45 -8.72 19.58 -0.01
N LEU A 46 -8.59 19.39 -1.33
CA LEU A 46 -9.26 18.32 -2.04
C LEU A 46 -8.76 16.94 -1.58
N TYR A 47 -7.44 16.77 -1.50
CA TYR A 47 -6.84 15.55 -0.98
C TYR A 47 -7.26 15.29 0.47
N SER A 48 -7.21 16.30 1.33
CA SER A 48 -7.66 16.15 2.71
C SER A 48 -9.14 15.74 2.79
N ASN A 49 -10.02 16.35 1.98
CA ASN A 49 -11.45 16.03 1.95
C ASN A 49 -11.75 14.63 1.41
N ARG A 50 -10.96 14.16 0.45
CA ARG A 50 -11.01 12.78 0.00
C ARG A 50 -10.50 11.81 1.07
N ALA A 51 -9.43 12.16 1.77
CA ALA A 51 -8.90 11.37 2.89
C ALA A 51 -9.91 11.15 4.02
N ILE A 52 -10.68 12.16 4.42
CA ILE A 52 -11.72 11.95 5.44
C ILE A 52 -12.86 11.08 4.93
N SER A 53 -13.15 11.09 3.63
CA SER A 53 -14.14 10.20 3.02
C SER A 53 -13.65 8.75 3.04
N TYR A 54 -12.35 8.54 2.76
CA TYR A 54 -11.69 7.25 2.92
C TYR A 54 -11.70 6.74 4.36
N ILE A 55 -11.40 7.60 5.34
CA ILE A 55 -11.51 7.28 6.79
C ILE A 55 -12.92 6.82 7.15
N LYS A 56 -13.96 7.46 6.59
CA LYS A 56 -15.36 7.12 6.87
C LYS A 56 -15.79 5.77 6.30
N ILE A 57 -15.13 5.28 5.25
CA ILE A 57 -15.32 3.93 4.72
C ILE A 57 -14.23 2.95 5.21
N GLU A 58 -13.45 3.34 6.21
CA GLU A 58 -12.37 2.58 6.82
C GLU A 58 -11.19 2.20 5.89
N ASP A 59 -11.05 2.92 4.77
CA ASP A 59 -9.93 2.76 3.84
C ASP A 59 -8.75 3.65 4.27
N TYR A 60 -8.06 3.21 5.33
CA TYR A 60 -7.05 4.04 5.97
C TYR A 60 -5.75 4.17 5.15
N LEU A 61 -5.47 3.24 4.22
CA LEU A 61 -4.29 3.32 3.36
C LEU A 61 -4.43 4.45 2.34
N HIS A 62 -5.56 4.53 1.64
CA HIS A 62 -5.82 5.65 0.73
C HIS A 62 -5.94 6.98 1.48
N ALA A 63 -6.50 6.98 2.70
CA ALA A 63 -6.54 8.16 3.54
C ALA A 63 -5.14 8.67 3.93
N GLU A 64 -4.22 7.77 4.30
CA GLU A 64 -2.82 8.12 4.60
C GLU A 64 -2.12 8.70 3.36
N HIS A 65 -2.29 8.06 2.20
CA HIS A 65 -1.72 8.55 0.94
C HIS A 65 -2.19 9.97 0.60
N ASP A 66 -3.51 10.21 0.64
CA ASP A 66 -4.07 11.53 0.37
C ASP A 66 -3.62 12.58 1.40
N CYS A 67 -3.48 12.19 2.66
CA CYS A 67 -2.96 13.11 3.68
C CYS A 67 -1.47 13.43 3.47
N ASN A 68 -0.66 12.47 3.02
CA ASN A 68 0.73 12.74 2.61
C ASN A 68 0.76 13.79 1.50
N LYS A 69 -0.08 13.63 0.47
CA LYS A 69 -0.13 14.59 -0.63
C LYS A 69 -0.62 15.96 -0.18
N ALA A 70 -1.62 16.01 0.70
CA ALA A 70 -2.10 17.28 1.26
C ALA A 70 -1.01 18.01 2.08
N ILE A 71 -0.18 17.28 2.81
CA ILE A 71 0.95 17.85 3.60
C ILE A 71 2.09 18.30 2.68
N GLU A 72 2.38 17.56 1.61
CA GLU A 72 3.37 17.96 0.60
C GLU A 72 2.97 19.29 -0.05
N LEU A 73 1.67 19.48 -0.33
CA LEU A 73 1.13 20.70 -0.92
C LEU A 73 1.01 21.87 0.08
N ASP A 74 0.62 21.58 1.32
CA ASP A 74 0.56 22.56 2.41
C ASP A 74 1.08 21.95 3.73
N PRO A 75 2.37 22.19 4.05
CA PRO A 75 3.00 21.69 5.27
C PRO A 75 2.43 22.27 6.57
N LYS A 76 1.57 23.29 6.52
CA LYS A 76 0.92 23.87 7.71
C LYS A 76 -0.53 23.41 7.84
N PHE A 77 -0.96 22.44 7.03
CA PHE A 77 -2.36 22.03 7.00
C PHE A 77 -2.73 21.09 8.16
N VAL A 78 -3.15 21.69 9.28
CA VAL A 78 -3.54 20.99 10.53
C VAL A 78 -4.46 19.79 10.29
N LYS A 79 -5.48 19.93 9.43
CA LYS A 79 -6.45 18.86 9.17
C LYS A 79 -5.80 17.65 8.50
N ALA A 80 -4.78 17.83 7.67
CA ALA A 80 -4.09 16.74 7.00
C ALA A 80 -3.26 15.91 7.99
N TYR A 81 -2.50 16.56 8.88
CA TYR A 81 -1.80 15.87 9.98
C TYR A 81 -2.77 15.12 10.89
N TYR A 82 -3.85 15.79 11.33
CA TYR A 82 -4.86 15.14 12.17
C TYR A 82 -5.48 13.90 11.50
N ARG A 83 -5.90 14.03 10.23
CA ARG A 83 -6.50 12.92 9.47
C ARG A 83 -5.49 11.80 9.22
N ARG A 84 -4.22 12.11 8.92
CA ARG A 84 -3.15 11.10 8.79
C ARG A 84 -2.91 10.37 10.11
N GLY A 85 -2.91 11.08 11.23
CA GLY A 85 -2.80 10.50 12.56
C GLY A 85 -3.94 9.53 12.86
N ILE A 86 -5.19 9.90 12.53
CA ILE A 86 -6.35 9.00 12.65
C ILE A 86 -6.18 7.76 11.77
N ALA A 87 -5.78 7.92 10.50
CA ALA A 87 -5.57 6.80 9.59
C ALA A 87 -4.48 5.85 10.12
N ARG A 88 -3.32 6.39 10.50
CA ARG A 88 -2.20 5.63 11.07
C ARG A 88 -2.55 4.93 12.38
N LYS A 89 -3.31 5.58 13.27
CA LYS A 89 -3.81 4.97 14.50
C LYS A 89 -4.65 3.74 14.19
N ASN A 90 -5.56 3.83 13.21
CA ASN A 90 -6.40 2.70 12.79
C ASN A 90 -5.62 1.61 12.02
N LEU A 91 -4.51 1.98 11.38
CA LEU A 91 -3.52 1.05 10.81
C LEU A 91 -2.55 0.48 11.85
N GLY A 92 -2.76 0.73 13.15
CA GLY A 92 -1.87 0.24 14.23
C GLY A 92 -0.50 0.93 14.31
N ARG A 93 -0.27 1.99 13.52
CA ARG A 93 0.97 2.78 13.47
C ARG A 93 0.96 3.87 14.54
N TYR A 94 0.84 3.49 15.81
CA TYR A 94 0.58 4.42 16.93
C TYR A 94 1.67 5.48 17.15
N GLN A 95 2.95 5.13 16.96
CA GLN A 95 4.04 6.10 17.09
C GLN A 95 3.99 7.18 16.01
N SER A 96 3.81 6.77 14.75
CA SER A 96 3.64 7.70 13.63
C SER A 96 2.36 8.54 13.78
N ALA A 97 1.29 7.96 14.32
CA ALA A 97 0.08 8.69 14.64
C ALA A 97 0.30 9.75 15.73
N LEU A 98 1.04 9.43 16.79
CA LEU A 98 1.42 10.41 17.82
C LEU A 98 2.26 11.55 17.27
N GLN A 99 3.20 11.26 16.37
CA GLN A 99 3.99 12.29 15.71
C GLN A 99 3.09 13.24 14.91
N ASP A 100 2.14 12.70 14.15
CA ASP A 100 1.19 13.51 13.39
C ASP A 100 0.27 14.34 14.29
N PHE A 101 -0.22 13.78 15.40
CA PHE A 101 -1.02 14.54 16.35
C PHE A 101 -0.21 15.63 17.06
N ARG A 102 1.07 15.40 17.35
CA ARG A 102 1.99 16.40 17.91
C ARG A 102 2.26 17.54 16.94
N GLU A 103 2.40 17.24 15.65
CA GLU A 103 2.52 18.29 14.64
C GLU A 103 1.21 19.09 14.54
N ALA A 104 0.07 18.39 14.52
CA ALA A 104 -1.24 19.02 14.45
C ALA A 104 -1.53 19.92 15.68
N ILE A 105 -1.16 19.52 16.89
CA ILE A 105 -1.33 20.35 18.10
C ILE A 105 -0.32 21.50 18.13
N THR A 106 0.90 21.32 17.62
CA THR A 106 1.88 22.42 17.51
C THR A 106 1.34 23.54 16.61
N LEU A 107 0.69 23.16 15.51
CA LEU A 107 0.04 24.10 14.59
C LEU A 107 -1.32 24.63 15.11
N SER A 108 -1.97 23.92 16.04
CA SER A 108 -3.26 24.30 16.64
C SER A 108 -3.34 23.98 18.14
N PRO A 109 -2.67 24.77 19.01
CA PRO A 109 -2.42 24.42 20.42
C PRO A 109 -3.65 24.22 21.30
N ASN A 110 -4.79 24.79 20.91
CA ASN A 110 -6.03 24.78 21.71
C ASN A 110 -7.08 23.77 21.19
N ASN A 111 -6.68 22.81 20.36
CA ASN A 111 -7.60 21.82 19.83
C ASN A 111 -7.79 20.65 20.79
N SER A 112 -8.93 20.64 21.50
CA SER A 112 -9.25 19.58 22.47
C SER A 112 -9.34 18.19 21.86
N ASP A 113 -9.73 18.07 20.59
CA ASP A 113 -9.89 16.77 19.95
C ASP A 113 -8.55 16.15 19.59
N ILE A 114 -7.56 16.96 19.18
CA ILE A 114 -6.19 16.48 18.98
C ILE A 114 -5.60 16.01 20.33
N ASN A 115 -5.79 16.76 21.41
CA ASN A 115 -5.31 16.37 22.74
C ASN A 115 -5.91 15.05 23.23
N LYS A 116 -7.21 14.83 23.00
CA LYS A 116 -7.86 13.53 23.29
C LYS A 116 -7.21 12.40 22.51
N GLU A 117 -6.95 12.62 21.22
CA GLU A 117 -6.32 11.61 20.37
C GLU A 117 -4.88 11.28 20.78
N ILE A 118 -4.11 12.27 21.24
CA ILE A 118 -2.78 12.07 21.83
C ILE A 118 -2.87 11.21 23.11
N ASP A 119 -3.78 11.54 24.02
CA ASP A 119 -3.97 10.81 25.29
C ASP A 119 -4.38 9.35 25.03
N ILE A 120 -5.37 9.13 24.16
CA ILE A 120 -5.83 7.80 23.77
C ILE A 120 -4.67 7.00 23.14
N THR A 121 -3.96 7.59 22.18
CA THR A 121 -2.90 6.89 21.44
C THR A 121 -1.69 6.59 22.33
N SER A 122 -1.35 7.48 23.25
CA SER A 122 -0.27 7.27 24.24
C SER A 122 -0.63 6.14 25.19
N LYS A 123 -1.85 6.11 25.73
CA LYS A 123 -2.34 5.02 26.60
C LYS A 123 -2.31 3.67 25.88
N ILE A 124 -2.69 3.62 24.61
CA ILE A 124 -2.62 2.39 23.80
C ILE A 124 -1.16 1.93 23.69
N LEU A 125 -0.22 2.84 23.41
CA LEU A 125 1.20 2.52 23.27
C LEU A 125 1.83 2.04 24.60
N ASP A 126 1.47 2.67 25.71
CA ASP A 126 1.99 2.34 27.05
C ASP A 126 1.44 1.02 27.60
N SER A 127 0.26 0.61 27.16
CA SER A 127 -0.43 -0.59 27.67
C SER A 127 0.25 -1.93 27.36
N LYS A 128 1.39 -1.94 26.65
CA LYS A 128 2.07 -3.15 26.11
C LYS A 128 1.13 -4.10 25.36
N GLN A 129 -0.08 -3.66 25.00
CA GLN A 129 -1.00 -4.50 24.27
C GLN A 129 -0.45 -4.71 22.87
N PRO A 130 -0.39 -5.97 22.40
CA PRO A 130 0.01 -6.26 21.04
C PRO A 130 -0.88 -5.46 20.06
N ILE A 131 -0.25 -4.95 19.01
CA ILE A 131 -0.88 -4.05 18.03
C ILE A 131 -2.04 -4.79 17.39
N ARG A 132 -3.28 -4.47 17.78
CA ARG A 132 -4.50 -5.05 17.19
C ARG A 132 -4.77 -4.42 15.82
N LEU A 133 -4.21 -4.98 14.78
CA LEU A 133 -4.64 -4.67 13.41
C LEU A 133 -6.00 -5.33 13.18
N LYS A 134 -7.06 -4.54 13.00
CA LYS A 134 -8.25 -5.07 12.33
C LYS A 134 -7.87 -5.29 10.86
N PRO A 135 -8.18 -6.44 10.24
CA PRO A 135 -8.14 -6.56 8.80
C PRO A 135 -9.20 -5.61 8.23
N LEU A 136 -8.76 -4.47 7.69
CA LEU A 136 -9.63 -3.34 7.35
C LEU A 136 -10.12 -3.35 5.90
N MET A 137 -9.75 -4.38 5.14
CA MET A 137 -10.14 -4.53 3.73
C MET A 137 -11.34 -5.47 3.53
N ILE A 138 -11.92 -6.02 4.60
CA ILE A 138 -13.06 -6.94 4.54
C ILE A 138 -14.36 -6.17 4.78
N LYS A 139 -15.14 -6.00 3.71
CA LYS A 139 -16.44 -5.29 3.76
C LYS A 139 -17.52 -6.03 4.55
N ASP A 140 -17.32 -7.34 4.79
CA ASP A 140 -18.26 -8.17 5.54
C ASP A 140 -17.94 -8.16 7.04
N GLU A 141 -18.83 -7.53 7.82
CA GLU A 141 -18.69 -7.35 9.26
C GLU A 141 -18.78 -8.68 10.04
N ASN A 142 -19.51 -9.67 9.52
CA ASN A 142 -19.59 -11.01 10.11
C ASN A 142 -18.31 -11.81 9.90
N LEU A 143 -17.58 -11.57 8.81
CA LEU A 143 -16.30 -12.22 8.54
C LEU A 143 -15.17 -11.52 9.32
N ARG A 144 -15.19 -10.18 9.38
CA ARG A 144 -14.24 -9.34 10.13
C ARG A 144 -14.26 -9.61 11.63
N SER A 145 -15.43 -9.86 12.20
CA SER A 145 -15.59 -10.18 13.64
C SER A 145 -15.18 -11.61 14.01
N LYS A 146 -15.06 -12.51 13.02
CA LYS A 146 -14.69 -13.92 13.21
C LYS A 146 -13.22 -14.22 12.94
N MET A 147 -12.44 -13.26 12.43
CA MET A 147 -11.00 -13.43 12.23
C MET A 147 -10.23 -13.27 13.55
N PRO A 148 -9.19 -14.09 13.78
CA PRO A 148 -8.35 -13.97 14.96
C PRO A 148 -7.58 -12.64 14.95
N LEU A 149 -7.50 -12.00 16.13
CA LEU A 149 -6.67 -10.82 16.35
C LEU A 149 -5.20 -11.20 16.11
N ILE A 150 -4.48 -10.43 15.30
CA ILE A 150 -3.06 -10.67 15.02
C ILE A 150 -2.23 -9.82 15.96
N ASP A 151 -1.40 -10.47 16.79
CA ASP A 151 -0.48 -9.81 17.71
C ASP A 151 0.84 -9.46 16.98
N VAL A 152 1.16 -8.16 16.86
CA VAL A 152 2.45 -7.72 16.31
C VAL A 152 3.38 -7.24 17.43
N PRO A 153 4.63 -7.74 17.52
CA PRO A 153 5.61 -7.29 18.51
C PRO A 153 5.99 -5.80 18.37
N ILE A 154 6.11 -5.11 19.51
CA ILE A 154 6.31 -3.65 19.65
C ILE A 154 7.66 -3.14 19.09
N HIS A 155 8.64 -4.02 18.87
CA HIS A 155 10.03 -3.62 18.61
C HIS A 155 10.35 -3.10 17.19
N ILE A 156 9.39 -3.06 16.28
CA ILE A 156 9.64 -2.77 14.84
C ILE A 156 9.67 -1.25 14.53
N TYR A 157 9.24 -0.37 15.45
CA TYR A 157 9.14 1.08 15.17
C TYR A 157 10.18 1.99 15.85
N ARG A 158 11.14 1.44 16.62
CA ARG A 158 12.25 2.26 17.13
C ARG A 158 13.26 2.51 16.00
N TYR A 159 12.97 3.41 15.08
CA TYR A 159 13.97 4.29 14.46
C TYR A 159 13.26 5.34 13.59
N SER A 160 13.44 6.62 13.93
CA SER A 160 13.25 7.74 13.01
C SER A 160 14.55 8.52 12.98
N PRO A 161 15.15 8.76 11.80
CA PRO A 161 16.37 9.53 11.69
C PRO A 161 16.01 11.03 11.60
N SER A 162 16.33 11.79 12.64
CA SER A 162 16.46 13.25 12.52
C SER A 162 17.48 13.79 13.53
N SER A 163 18.69 14.00 13.01
CA SER A 163 19.71 15.01 13.34
C SER A 163 19.98 15.39 14.80
N SER A 164 21.19 15.06 15.24
CA SER A 164 22.13 16.08 15.73
C SER A 164 23.54 15.65 15.34
N ASN A 165 24.27 16.59 14.77
CA ASN A 165 25.72 16.51 14.65
C ASN A 165 26.29 16.21 16.04
N ASP A 166 27.13 15.20 16.14
CA ASP A 166 28.33 15.22 16.96
C ASP A 166 29.30 14.24 16.30
N ASP A 167 30.47 14.75 15.99
CA ASP A 167 31.63 13.99 15.57
C ASP A 167 31.96 12.98 16.68
N ASP A 168 31.84 11.69 16.41
CA ASP A 168 32.57 10.64 17.11
C ASP A 168 32.69 9.43 16.18
N ASP A 169 33.93 9.04 15.91
CA ASP A 169 34.32 7.82 15.22
C ASP A 169 33.67 6.60 15.91
N ASP A 170 32.57 6.06 15.34
CA ASP A 170 32.02 4.77 15.75
C ASP A 170 31.89 3.83 14.53
N ASP A 171 32.99 3.10 14.29
CA ASP A 171 33.12 1.94 13.40
C ASP A 171 32.14 0.78 13.78
N GLY A 172 31.36 0.93 14.87
CA GLY A 172 30.34 -0.03 15.32
C GLY A 172 28.91 0.18 14.78
N GLY A 173 28.67 1.24 14.01
CA GLY A 173 27.34 1.58 13.48
C GLY A 173 26.86 0.69 12.33
N ASP A 174 27.78 0.26 11.46
CA ASP A 174 27.45 -0.56 10.28
C ASP A 174 27.16 -2.02 10.67
N ASP A 175 27.93 -2.58 11.61
CA ASP A 175 27.74 -3.95 12.12
C ASP A 175 26.37 -4.14 12.80
N ARG A 176 25.91 -3.15 13.59
CA ARG A 176 24.58 -3.22 14.23
C ARG A 176 23.44 -3.08 13.23
N ARG A 177 23.62 -2.23 12.22
CA ARG A 177 22.66 -2.04 11.12
C ARG A 177 22.55 -3.31 10.30
N GLN A 178 23.67 -3.93 9.97
CA GLN A 178 23.74 -5.16 9.20
C GLN A 178 23.20 -6.36 9.99
N LEU A 179 23.45 -6.42 11.31
CA LEU A 179 22.84 -7.41 12.18
C LEU A 179 21.30 -7.27 12.23
N LEU A 180 20.80 -6.04 12.32
CA LEU A 180 19.36 -5.78 12.33
C LEU A 180 18.72 -6.09 10.97
N GLU A 181 19.35 -5.71 9.86
CA GLU A 181 18.89 -6.07 8.51
C GLU A 181 18.89 -7.59 8.32
N ASN A 182 19.89 -8.31 8.86
CA ASN A 182 19.93 -9.77 8.84
C ASN A 182 18.84 -10.41 9.72
N GLN A 183 18.51 -9.83 10.86
CA GLN A 183 17.41 -10.30 11.72
C GLN A 183 16.05 -10.06 11.06
N ILE A 184 15.83 -8.88 10.48
CA ILE A 184 14.61 -8.55 9.73
C ILE A 184 14.46 -9.47 8.52
N ARG A 185 15.55 -9.69 7.76
CA ARG A 185 15.59 -10.65 6.66
C ARG A 185 15.16 -12.03 7.10
N LYS A 186 15.73 -12.55 8.19
CA LYS A 186 15.39 -13.88 8.71
C LYS A 186 13.92 -13.97 9.08
N LEU A 187 13.40 -12.96 9.78
CA LEU A 187 11.99 -12.91 10.17
C LEU A 187 11.03 -12.82 8.98
N ILE A 188 11.38 -12.08 7.92
CA ILE A 188 10.54 -11.98 6.72
C ILE A 188 10.56 -13.29 5.93
N LEU A 189 11.73 -13.91 5.75
CA LEU A 189 11.86 -15.15 4.98
C LEU A 189 11.23 -16.36 5.68
N GLU A 190 11.16 -16.35 7.02
CA GLU A 190 10.48 -17.37 7.81
C GLU A 190 8.95 -17.18 7.86
N GLN A 191 8.44 -15.99 7.56
CA GLN A 191 7.01 -15.68 7.58
C GLN A 191 6.38 -15.86 6.21
N LYS A 192 5.39 -16.77 6.12
CA LYS A 192 4.57 -16.92 4.92
C LYS A 192 3.45 -15.86 4.91
N PRO A 193 3.42 -14.95 3.93
CA PRO A 193 2.35 -13.96 3.82
C PRO A 193 1.00 -14.66 3.66
N GLN A 194 0.06 -14.35 4.54
CA GLN A 194 -1.28 -14.96 4.51
C GLN A 194 -2.24 -14.26 3.53
N ASN A 195 -1.90 -13.04 3.13
CA ASN A 195 -2.73 -12.18 2.28
C ASN A 195 -1.86 -11.12 1.57
N PHE A 196 -2.49 -10.38 0.66
CA PHE A 196 -1.86 -9.30 -0.10
C PHE A 196 -1.19 -8.23 0.79
N VAL A 197 -1.80 -7.86 1.92
CA VAL A 197 -1.30 -6.76 2.76
C VAL A 197 0.03 -7.13 3.42
N GLU A 198 0.14 -8.35 3.93
CA GLU A 198 1.40 -8.87 4.46
C GLU A 198 2.44 -8.99 3.35
N PHE A 199 2.03 -9.50 2.19
CA PHE A 199 2.90 -9.58 1.02
C PHE A 199 3.48 -8.23 0.63
N ASP A 200 2.64 -7.21 0.39
CA ASP A 200 3.06 -5.87 -0.03
C ASP A 200 3.97 -5.21 1.03
N ARG A 201 3.63 -5.35 2.32
CA ARG A 201 4.48 -4.85 3.41
C ARG A 201 5.87 -5.49 3.37
N PHE A 202 5.94 -6.82 3.37
CA PHE A 202 7.21 -7.53 3.35
C PHE A 202 7.99 -7.20 2.07
N TRP A 203 7.30 -7.16 0.92
CA TRP A 203 7.88 -6.80 -0.37
C TRP A 203 8.60 -5.45 -0.37
N ARG A 204 8.00 -4.42 0.26
CA ARG A 204 8.56 -3.06 0.34
C ARG A 204 9.76 -2.95 1.28
N GLU A 205 9.88 -3.82 2.27
CA GLU A 205 11.04 -3.89 3.17
C GLU A 205 12.26 -4.55 2.50
N LEU A 206 12.05 -5.37 1.45
CA LEU A 206 13.12 -6.06 0.74
C LEU A 206 13.77 -5.12 -0.29
N LYS A 207 14.95 -4.60 0.08
CA LYS A 207 15.66 -3.59 -0.74
C LYS A 207 16.39 -4.16 -1.96
N THR A 208 16.79 -5.42 -1.94
CA THR A 208 17.63 -6.03 -3.00
C THR A 208 16.87 -7.07 -3.80
N ALA A 209 17.27 -7.25 -5.06
CA ALA A 209 16.66 -8.22 -5.97
C ALA A 209 16.79 -9.67 -5.44
N ASP A 210 17.97 -10.03 -4.92
CA ASP A 210 18.22 -11.38 -4.38
C ASP A 210 17.29 -11.73 -3.21
N LEU A 211 17.00 -10.75 -2.35
CA LEU A 211 16.08 -10.93 -1.23
C LEU A 211 14.64 -11.10 -1.69
N LYS A 212 14.21 -10.30 -2.67
CA LYS A 212 12.89 -10.45 -3.30
C LYS A 212 12.73 -11.82 -3.96
N GLN A 213 13.76 -12.29 -4.67
CA GLN A 213 13.77 -13.63 -5.28
C GLN A 213 13.68 -14.75 -4.22
N GLN A 214 14.48 -14.66 -3.15
CA GLN A 214 14.42 -15.62 -2.05
C GLN A 214 13.03 -15.65 -1.41
N TYR A 215 12.45 -14.48 -1.15
CA TYR A 215 11.13 -14.35 -0.57
C TYR A 215 10.03 -14.92 -1.48
N LEU A 216 10.03 -14.65 -2.79
CA LEU A 216 9.06 -15.26 -3.71
C LEU A 216 9.18 -16.78 -3.75
N SER A 217 10.38 -17.31 -3.51
CA SER A 217 10.64 -18.76 -3.50
C SER A 217 10.17 -19.46 -2.22
N THR A 218 9.90 -18.73 -1.12
CA THR A 218 9.39 -19.33 0.13
C THR A 218 7.87 -19.40 0.19
N ILE A 219 7.17 -18.65 -0.67
CA ILE A 219 5.71 -18.59 -0.75
C ILE A 219 5.21 -19.80 -1.54
N ASP A 220 4.22 -20.52 -1.01
CA ASP A 220 3.55 -21.62 -1.72
C ASP A 220 2.40 -21.13 -2.63
N ILE A 221 1.98 -21.99 -3.57
CA ILE A 221 0.97 -21.63 -4.57
C ILE A 221 -0.38 -21.23 -3.94
N ASP A 222 -0.78 -21.88 -2.84
CA ASP A 222 -2.03 -21.54 -2.15
C ASP A 222 -1.99 -20.14 -1.52
N SER A 223 -0.83 -19.76 -1.00
CA SER A 223 -0.59 -18.40 -0.52
C SER A 223 -0.61 -17.39 -1.67
N TYR A 224 -0.01 -17.72 -2.82
CA TYR A 224 -0.11 -16.87 -4.02
C TYR A 224 -1.55 -16.65 -4.48
N ARG A 225 -2.38 -17.69 -4.52
CA ARG A 225 -3.80 -17.57 -4.87
C ARG A 225 -4.50 -16.54 -3.97
N LYS A 226 -4.29 -16.62 -2.64
CA LYS A 226 -4.85 -15.66 -1.66
C LYS A 226 -4.29 -14.25 -1.80
N ILE A 227 -3.02 -14.11 -2.17
CA ILE A 227 -2.37 -12.81 -2.39
C ILE A 227 -2.98 -12.13 -3.63
N PHE A 228 -3.14 -12.88 -4.72
CA PHE A 228 -3.65 -12.36 -6.00
C PHE A 228 -5.18 -12.26 -6.09
N GLU A 229 -5.94 -12.67 -5.05
CA GLU A 229 -7.37 -12.39 -4.92
C GLU A 229 -7.69 -10.88 -4.83
N TYR A 230 -6.67 -10.04 -4.58
CA TYR A 230 -6.81 -8.59 -4.47
C TYR A 230 -6.18 -7.87 -5.69
N PRO A 231 -6.74 -6.73 -6.12
CA PRO A 231 -6.18 -5.98 -7.24
C PRO A 231 -4.82 -5.38 -6.85
N PHE A 232 -3.78 -5.70 -7.63
CA PHE A 232 -2.45 -5.12 -7.48
C PHE A 232 -2.37 -3.73 -8.11
N GLU A 233 -1.57 -2.84 -7.49
CA GLU A 233 -1.11 -1.64 -8.19
C GLU A 233 -0.20 -2.04 -9.37
N PRO A 234 -0.33 -1.40 -10.55
CA PRO A 234 0.44 -1.78 -11.73
C PRO A 234 1.96 -1.81 -11.49
N VAL A 235 2.50 -0.81 -10.77
CA VAL A 235 3.93 -0.73 -10.47
C VAL A 235 4.41 -1.92 -9.65
N LEU A 236 3.64 -2.31 -8.62
CA LEU A 236 3.97 -3.46 -7.78
C LEU A 236 3.87 -4.77 -8.57
N LEU A 237 2.82 -4.92 -9.38
CA LEU A 237 2.63 -6.12 -10.22
C LEU A 237 3.83 -6.34 -11.16
N PHE A 238 4.29 -5.29 -11.84
CA PHE A 238 5.40 -5.41 -12.78
C PHE A 238 6.76 -5.62 -12.09
N ASP A 239 6.95 -5.07 -10.89
CA ASP A 239 8.14 -5.37 -10.08
C ASP A 239 8.16 -6.85 -9.62
N VAL A 240 7.00 -7.40 -9.25
CA VAL A 240 6.86 -8.84 -8.94
C VAL A 240 7.11 -9.69 -10.17
N LEU A 241 6.49 -9.37 -11.32
CA LEU A 241 6.68 -10.10 -12.58
C LEU A 241 8.14 -10.06 -13.06
N GLN A 242 8.79 -8.90 -12.93
CA GLN A 242 10.21 -8.77 -13.24
C GLN A 242 11.06 -9.66 -12.33
N THR A 243 10.75 -9.70 -11.03
CA THR A 243 11.47 -10.58 -10.10
C THR A 243 11.21 -12.06 -10.40
N LEU A 244 9.97 -12.45 -10.71
CA LEU A 244 9.60 -13.81 -11.13
C LEU A 244 10.35 -14.24 -12.39
N SER A 245 10.57 -13.32 -13.34
CA SER A 245 11.32 -13.58 -14.59
C SER A 245 12.77 -13.99 -14.35
N GLN A 246 13.32 -13.69 -13.17
CA GLN A 246 14.69 -13.99 -12.78
C GLN A 246 14.81 -15.30 -11.99
N LEU A 247 13.70 -15.92 -11.59
CA LEU A 247 13.73 -17.19 -10.87
C LEU A 247 14.09 -18.36 -11.80
N SER A 248 14.90 -19.29 -11.29
CA SER A 248 15.29 -20.49 -12.03
C SER A 248 14.27 -21.63 -11.94
N ASN A 249 13.28 -21.55 -11.05
CA ASN A 249 12.23 -22.55 -10.93
C ASN A 249 11.07 -22.25 -11.91
N TYR A 250 11.30 -22.54 -13.18
CA TYR A 250 10.39 -22.19 -14.27
C TYR A 250 9.00 -22.85 -14.13
N SER A 251 8.93 -24.10 -13.67
CA SER A 251 7.66 -24.81 -13.49
C SER A 251 6.79 -24.09 -12.45
N PHE A 252 7.40 -23.63 -11.36
CA PHE A 252 6.69 -22.91 -10.32
C PHE A 252 6.28 -21.51 -10.78
N VAL A 253 7.13 -20.81 -11.53
CA VAL A 253 6.77 -19.51 -12.14
C VAL A 253 5.57 -19.67 -13.08
N PHE A 254 5.56 -20.72 -13.92
CA PHE A 254 4.42 -21.02 -14.78
C PHE A 254 3.13 -21.24 -13.97
N GLU A 255 3.21 -22.02 -12.90
CA GLU A 255 2.09 -22.30 -12.01
C GLU A 255 1.55 -21.01 -11.35
N ILE A 256 2.41 -20.12 -10.86
CA ILE A 256 2.00 -18.83 -10.29
C ILE A 256 1.25 -17.98 -11.34
N LEU A 257 1.80 -17.89 -12.54
CA LEU A 257 1.18 -17.10 -13.62
C LEU A 257 -0.20 -17.64 -13.97
N ASP A 258 -0.31 -18.95 -14.23
CA ASP A 258 -1.55 -19.57 -14.67
C ASP A 258 -2.58 -19.65 -13.54
N GLU A 259 -2.18 -20.00 -12.32
CA GLU A 259 -3.14 -20.32 -11.27
C GLU A 259 -3.46 -19.18 -10.31
N ALA A 260 -2.58 -18.19 -10.18
CA ALA A 260 -2.79 -17.04 -9.29
C ALA A 260 -3.00 -15.75 -10.10
N ILE A 261 -2.06 -15.38 -10.97
CA ILE A 261 -2.10 -14.08 -11.64
C ILE A 261 -3.27 -13.99 -12.63
N THR A 262 -3.54 -15.02 -13.44
CA THR A 262 -4.70 -14.95 -14.37
C THR A 262 -6.05 -14.83 -13.67
N LYS A 263 -6.13 -15.20 -12.38
CA LYS A 263 -7.37 -15.15 -11.60
C LYS A 263 -7.53 -13.84 -10.82
N MET A 264 -6.55 -12.94 -10.90
CA MET A 264 -6.60 -11.70 -10.15
C MET A 264 -7.72 -10.77 -10.65
N PRO A 265 -8.35 -9.97 -9.77
CA PRO A 265 -9.32 -8.97 -10.19
C PRO A 265 -8.70 -7.98 -11.17
N ARG A 266 -9.45 -7.67 -12.24
CA ARG A 266 -9.02 -6.74 -13.30
C ARG A 266 -7.78 -7.20 -14.07
N PHE A 267 -7.52 -8.51 -14.14
CA PHE A 267 -6.44 -9.10 -14.94
C PHE A 267 -6.36 -8.49 -16.35
N ASP A 268 -7.45 -8.53 -17.11
CA ASP A 268 -7.46 -8.03 -18.50
C ASP A 268 -7.07 -6.54 -18.59
N LEU A 269 -7.54 -5.73 -17.64
CA LEU A 269 -7.24 -4.30 -17.60
C LEU A 269 -5.76 -4.04 -17.29
N SER A 270 -5.18 -4.81 -16.35
CA SER A 270 -3.77 -4.69 -15.96
C SER A 270 -2.80 -4.97 -17.11
N PHE A 271 -3.22 -5.76 -18.12
CA PHE A 271 -2.41 -6.13 -19.28
C PHE A 271 -2.85 -5.50 -20.60
N SER A 272 -3.84 -4.60 -20.59
CA SER A 272 -4.36 -3.95 -21.81
C SER A 272 -3.50 -2.80 -22.33
N PHE A 273 -2.82 -2.08 -21.44
CA PHE A 273 -2.11 -0.83 -21.76
C PHE A 273 -0.66 -0.87 -21.25
N LEU A 274 0.09 -1.87 -21.71
CA LEU A 274 1.48 -2.07 -21.31
C LEU A 274 2.39 -1.01 -21.93
N SER A 275 3.29 -0.46 -21.12
CA SER A 275 4.43 0.29 -21.63
C SER A 275 5.39 -0.61 -22.42
N PRO A 276 6.30 -0.04 -23.24
CA PRO A 276 7.31 -0.84 -23.95
C PRO A 276 8.19 -1.67 -23.01
N LYS A 277 8.55 -1.12 -21.84
CA LYS A 277 9.36 -1.80 -20.82
C LYS A 277 8.61 -2.99 -20.20
N GLU A 278 7.35 -2.80 -19.84
CA GLU A 278 6.51 -3.86 -19.26
C GLU A 278 6.25 -4.99 -20.26
N SER A 279 6.04 -4.63 -21.53
CA SER A 279 5.91 -5.60 -22.61
C SER A 279 7.18 -6.43 -22.81
N GLU A 280 8.35 -5.80 -22.68
CA GLU A 280 9.65 -6.47 -22.77
C GLU A 280 9.87 -7.44 -21.59
N ILE A 281 9.51 -7.04 -20.36
CA ILE A 281 9.58 -7.90 -19.16
C ILE A 281 8.77 -9.19 -19.40
N LEU A 282 7.52 -9.05 -19.86
CA LEU A 282 6.65 -10.20 -20.11
C LEU A 282 7.17 -11.09 -21.25
N LYS A 283 7.63 -10.49 -22.36
CA LYS A 283 8.24 -11.24 -23.47
C LYS A 283 9.44 -12.07 -23.01
N ASN A 284 10.33 -11.46 -22.23
CA ASN A 284 11.51 -12.14 -21.69
C ASN A 284 11.11 -13.28 -20.75
N LEU A 285 10.14 -13.03 -19.86
CA LEU A 285 9.61 -14.02 -18.93
C LEU A 285 9.08 -15.26 -19.69
N PHE A 286 8.21 -15.06 -20.68
CA PHE A 286 7.59 -16.16 -21.41
C PHE A 286 8.56 -16.86 -22.37
N THR A 287 9.50 -16.13 -22.96
CA THR A 287 10.58 -16.73 -23.77
C THR A 287 11.47 -17.64 -22.92
N ASN A 288 11.79 -17.22 -21.68
CA ASN A 288 12.54 -18.02 -20.73
C ASN A 288 11.75 -19.28 -20.31
N LEU A 289 10.44 -19.18 -20.10
CA LEU A 289 9.60 -20.35 -19.84
C LEU A 289 9.61 -21.31 -21.04
N MET A 290 9.41 -20.83 -22.26
CA MET A 290 9.43 -21.69 -23.47
C MET A 290 10.76 -22.41 -23.68
N LYS A 291 11.88 -21.75 -23.36
CA LYS A 291 13.22 -22.32 -23.50
C LYS A 291 13.46 -23.45 -22.51
N ASN A 292 12.96 -23.32 -21.28
CA ASN A 292 13.28 -24.23 -20.18
C ASN A 292 12.18 -25.29 -19.89
N LEU A 293 10.93 -25.04 -20.27
CA LEU A 293 9.79 -25.95 -20.11
C LEU A 293 9.33 -26.48 -21.48
N GLY A 294 10.22 -27.17 -22.19
CA GLY A 294 10.01 -27.62 -23.58
C GLY A 294 8.76 -28.48 -23.81
N ASP A 295 8.34 -29.25 -22.80
CA ASP A 295 7.19 -30.15 -22.89
C ASP A 295 5.84 -29.44 -22.75
N GLN A 296 5.83 -28.19 -22.28
CA GLN A 296 4.62 -27.40 -22.01
C GLN A 296 4.41 -26.25 -23.01
N LYS A 297 5.14 -26.23 -24.15
CA LYS A 297 5.12 -25.14 -25.13
C LYS A 297 3.70 -24.67 -25.53
N SER A 298 2.78 -25.59 -25.81
CA SER A 298 1.41 -25.22 -26.20
C SER A 298 0.66 -24.49 -25.07
N SER A 299 0.84 -24.93 -23.83
CA SER A 299 0.23 -24.28 -22.65
C SER A 299 0.86 -22.91 -22.39
N ILE A 300 2.18 -22.78 -22.57
CA ILE A 300 2.90 -21.51 -22.40
C ILE A 300 2.46 -20.48 -23.44
N ILE A 301 2.28 -20.88 -24.70
CA ILE A 301 1.79 -19.99 -25.77
C ILE A 301 0.38 -19.50 -25.44
N LYS A 302 -0.53 -20.41 -25.06
CA LYS A 302 -1.90 -20.04 -24.65
C LYS A 302 -1.91 -19.09 -23.45
N LEU A 303 -1.01 -19.30 -22.49
CA LEU A 303 -0.89 -18.43 -21.33
C LEU A 303 -0.35 -17.05 -21.75
N ALA A 304 0.68 -16.99 -22.59
CA ALA A 304 1.24 -15.74 -23.08
C ALA A 304 0.20 -14.89 -23.85
N GLU A 305 -0.65 -15.52 -24.66
CA GLU A 305 -1.77 -14.86 -25.34
C GLU A 305 -2.72 -14.17 -24.34
N LYS A 306 -3.03 -14.79 -23.19
CA LYS A 306 -3.85 -14.16 -22.14
C LYS A 306 -3.21 -12.89 -21.56
N PHE A 307 -1.88 -12.83 -21.52
CA PHE A 307 -1.12 -11.67 -21.05
C PHE A 307 -0.88 -10.62 -22.16
N ASN A 308 -1.51 -10.78 -23.34
CA ASN A 308 -1.28 -9.96 -24.54
C ASN A 308 0.18 -10.00 -25.04
N VAL A 309 0.85 -11.13 -24.86
CA VAL A 309 2.22 -11.37 -25.31
C VAL A 309 2.23 -12.27 -26.53
N ASN A 310 2.72 -11.76 -27.65
CA ASN A 310 3.00 -12.58 -28.83
C ASN A 310 4.45 -13.09 -28.76
N LEU A 311 4.59 -14.42 -28.69
CA LEU A 311 5.86 -15.15 -28.64
C LEU A 311 6.35 -15.58 -30.02
#